data_AF-A0A847AQP8-F1
#
_entry.id   AF-A0A847AQP8-F1
#
_cell.length_a   1.000
_cell.length_b   1.000
_cell.length_c   1.000
_cell.angle_alpha   90.00
_cell.angle_beta   90.00
_cell.angle_gamma   90.00
#
_symmetry.space_group_name_H-M   'P 1'
#
loop_
_entity.id
_entity.type
_entity.pdbx_description
1 polymer ?
#
loop_
_entity_poly.entity_id
_entity_poly.type
_entity_poly.pdbx_seq_one_letter_code
_entity_poly.pdbx_strand_id
1 'polypeptide(L)'
;MNKNKPPSNIQQLVGFLRKWQEIFPGSGFAYDYHMWYFHFYDQGYYSYLKLLAEDIRRLADLKLDGFVSCQMQKTFYPHGLPHFANARLLWDPDSSVDKLAEYYFEGSFGVQWSETLDYMKALSDLFSPEYYFGKQRGRKTDDTETREAREKLLKVKDVADQFYSVIEKNLNVGNPAQNLSWQLLEAHSGMVVLMADAL
;
A
#
# COMPACT_ATOMS: atom_id res chain seq x y z
N MET A 1 26.63 0.97 -28.38
CA MET A 1 25.73 1.21 -27.23
C MET A 1 25.88 2.67 -26.84
N ASN A 2 24.79 3.43 -26.63
CA ASN A 2 24.91 4.86 -26.29
C ASN A 2 25.67 5.01 -24.95
N LYS A 3 26.48 6.05 -24.82
CA LYS A 3 27.29 6.32 -23.61
C LYS A 3 26.51 7.13 -22.56
N ASN A 4 25.18 7.06 -22.57
CA ASN A 4 24.36 7.81 -21.62
C ASN A 4 24.54 7.22 -20.22
N LYS A 5 24.90 8.08 -19.27
CA LYS A 5 24.88 7.73 -17.85
C LYS A 5 23.53 8.18 -17.29
N PRO A 6 22.72 7.27 -16.74
CA PRO A 6 21.49 7.69 -16.07
C PRO A 6 21.82 8.56 -14.84
N PRO A 7 20.91 9.45 -14.43
CA PRO A 7 21.06 10.18 -13.19
C PRO A 7 21.20 9.21 -12.01
N SER A 8 22.08 9.54 -11.07
CA SER A 8 22.45 8.64 -9.96
C SER A 8 21.77 8.98 -8.63
N ASN A 9 21.04 10.10 -8.55
CA ASN A 9 20.33 10.53 -7.36
C ASN A 9 19.10 11.40 -7.70
N ILE A 10 18.27 11.65 -6.68
CA ILE A 10 17.03 12.41 -6.78
C ILE A 10 17.30 13.85 -7.22
N GLN A 11 18.37 14.48 -6.75
CA GLN A 11 18.70 15.86 -7.11
C GLN A 11 18.97 16.00 -8.61
N GLN A 12 19.68 15.03 -9.20
CA GLN A 12 19.90 14.99 -10.64
C GLN A 12 18.59 14.76 -11.40
N LEU A 13 17.74 13.81 -10.96
CA LEU A 13 16.43 13.56 -11.57
C LEU A 13 15.55 14.82 -11.59
N VAL A 14 15.44 15.52 -10.46
CA VAL A 14 14.70 16.79 -10.36
C VAL A 14 15.33 17.89 -11.21
N GLY A 15 16.67 17.94 -11.30
CA GLY A 15 17.38 18.86 -12.18
C GLY A 15 17.03 18.64 -13.66
N PHE A 16 16.98 17.38 -14.10
CA PHE A 16 16.53 17.02 -15.45
C PHE A 16 15.09 17.43 -15.70
N LEU A 17 14.17 17.15 -14.75
CA LEU A 17 12.77 17.56 -14.85
C LEU A 17 12.63 19.07 -15.05
N ARG A 18 13.33 19.88 -14.23
CA ARG A 18 13.28 21.34 -14.34
C ARG A 18 13.77 21.84 -15.68
N LYS A 19 14.86 21.27 -16.22
CA LYS A 19 15.37 21.61 -17.56
C LYS A 19 14.42 21.21 -18.68
N TRP A 20 13.71 20.10 -18.51
CA TRP A 20 12.69 19.70 -19.47
C TRP A 20 11.48 20.65 -19.46
N GLN A 21 11.03 21.07 -18.28
CA GLN A 21 9.95 22.04 -18.11
C GLN A 21 10.28 23.45 -18.67
N GLU A 22 11.56 23.83 -18.77
CA GLU A 22 11.98 25.07 -19.45
C GLU A 22 11.69 25.02 -20.97
N ILE A 23 11.64 23.82 -21.57
CA ILE A 23 11.49 23.61 -23.01
C ILE A 23 10.04 23.22 -23.36
N PHE A 24 9.38 22.45 -22.49
CA PHE A 24 8.00 22.01 -22.67
C PHE A 24 7.11 22.58 -21.56
N PRO A 25 6.29 23.60 -21.86
CA PRO A 25 5.41 24.23 -20.86
C PRO A 25 4.05 23.53 -20.71
N GLY A 26 3.83 22.43 -21.41
CA GLY A 26 2.58 21.68 -21.33
C GLY A 26 2.50 20.80 -20.09
N SER A 27 1.35 20.14 -19.91
CA SER A 27 1.13 19.26 -18.76
C SER A 27 2.05 18.04 -18.77
N GLY A 28 2.56 17.70 -17.59
CA GLY A 28 3.45 16.57 -17.36
C GLY A 28 2.91 15.66 -16.26
N PHE A 29 3.25 14.38 -16.31
CA PHE A 29 2.89 13.43 -15.26
C PHE A 29 4.08 12.56 -14.88
N ALA A 30 4.08 12.08 -13.64
CA ALA A 30 5.03 11.06 -13.18
C ALA A 30 4.59 9.69 -13.71
N TYR A 31 5.51 8.91 -14.28
CA TYR A 31 5.31 7.48 -14.51
C TYR A 31 6.13 6.72 -13.49
N ASP A 32 5.48 6.03 -12.55
CA ASP A 32 6.15 5.43 -11.40
C ASP A 32 5.59 4.05 -11.03
N TYR A 33 6.35 3.32 -10.21
CA TYR A 33 6.17 1.92 -9.84
C TYR A 33 5.72 1.76 -8.38
N HIS A 34 4.79 2.59 -7.91
CA HIS A 34 4.35 2.60 -6.50
C HIS A 34 3.85 1.24 -5.99
N MET A 35 3.13 0.46 -6.81
CA MET A 35 2.67 -0.90 -6.47
C MET A 35 3.54 -1.97 -7.14
N TRP A 36 4.86 -1.83 -6.99
CA TRP A 36 5.81 -2.82 -7.50
C TRP A 36 6.32 -3.80 -6.45
N TYR A 37 6.93 -3.30 -5.37
CA TYR A 37 7.53 -4.17 -4.34
C TYR A 37 7.15 -3.82 -2.92
N PHE A 38 7.07 -2.54 -2.57
CA PHE A 38 6.80 -2.11 -1.19
C PHE A 38 5.50 -2.71 -0.65
N HIS A 39 4.44 -2.72 -1.47
CA HIS A 39 3.12 -3.20 -1.06
C HIS A 39 3.12 -4.68 -0.62
N PHE A 40 4.04 -5.53 -1.11
CA PHE A 40 4.14 -6.92 -0.64
C PHE A 40 4.62 -7.04 0.81
N TYR A 41 5.25 -6.01 1.35
CA TYR A 41 5.65 -5.95 2.76
C TYR A 41 4.54 -5.36 3.66
N ASP A 42 3.46 -4.84 3.07
CA ASP A 42 2.33 -4.28 3.80
C ASP A 42 1.07 -5.13 3.55
N GLN A 43 0.84 -6.13 4.40
CA GLN A 43 -0.28 -7.05 4.24
C GLN A 43 -1.66 -6.46 4.52
N GLY A 44 -1.72 -5.24 5.06
CA GLY A 44 -2.98 -4.49 5.23
C GLY A 44 -3.16 -3.31 4.28
N TYR A 45 -2.12 -2.99 3.49
CA TYR A 45 -2.03 -1.83 2.59
C TYR A 45 -2.24 -0.44 3.22
N TYR A 46 -2.37 -0.31 4.54
CA TYR A 46 -2.67 0.96 5.19
C TYR A 46 -1.45 1.88 5.34
N SER A 47 -0.28 1.32 5.66
CA SER A 47 0.97 2.08 5.77
C SER A 47 1.43 2.56 4.38
N TYR A 48 1.34 1.68 3.38
CA TYR A 48 1.55 2.01 1.98
C TYR A 48 0.65 3.16 1.52
N LEU A 49 -0.62 3.16 1.91
CA LEU A 49 -1.56 4.19 1.48
C LEU A 49 -1.17 5.59 1.96
N LYS A 50 -0.60 5.72 3.17
CA LYS A 50 -0.10 6.99 3.68
C LYS A 50 1.07 7.52 2.84
N LEU A 51 2.00 6.63 2.47
CA LEU A 51 3.13 6.97 1.59
C LEU A 51 2.65 7.41 0.21
N LEU A 52 1.75 6.64 -0.40
CA LEU A 52 1.15 6.96 -1.70
C LEU A 52 0.47 8.34 -1.68
N ALA A 53 -0.30 8.65 -0.63
CA ALA A 53 -0.98 9.93 -0.51
C ALA A 53 0.01 11.11 -0.41
N GLU A 54 1.09 10.94 0.35
CA GLU A 54 2.13 11.96 0.46
C GLU A 54 2.85 12.19 -0.88
N ASP A 55 3.16 11.12 -1.62
CA ASP A 55 3.79 11.21 -2.93
C ASP A 55 2.88 11.93 -3.94
N ILE A 56 1.57 11.63 -3.95
CA ILE A 56 0.61 12.30 -4.84
C ILE A 56 0.52 13.79 -4.52
N ARG A 57 0.45 14.17 -3.24
CA ARG A 57 0.39 15.59 -2.82
C ARG A 57 1.63 16.37 -3.26
N ARG A 58 2.79 15.74 -3.27
CA ARG A 58 4.07 16.34 -3.67
C ARG A 58 4.25 16.48 -5.19
N LEU A 59 3.36 15.94 -6.02
CA LEU A 59 3.43 16.11 -7.47
C LEU A 59 3.36 17.60 -7.87
N ALA A 60 2.55 18.39 -7.17
CA ALA A 60 2.42 19.82 -7.39
C ALA A 60 3.75 20.57 -7.13
N ASP A 61 4.51 20.17 -6.11
CA ASP A 61 5.84 20.73 -5.82
C ASP A 61 6.85 20.49 -6.95
N LEU A 62 6.63 19.41 -7.71
CA LEU A 62 7.41 19.05 -8.90
C LEU A 62 6.84 19.64 -10.19
N LYS A 63 5.74 20.40 -10.13
CA LYS A 63 4.98 20.90 -11.29
C LYS A 63 4.58 19.77 -12.24
N LEU A 64 4.05 18.68 -11.66
CA LEU A 64 3.46 17.56 -12.38
C LEU A 64 1.96 17.53 -12.09
N ASP A 65 1.16 17.38 -13.14
CA ASP A 65 -0.30 17.43 -13.11
C ASP A 65 -0.95 16.08 -12.81
N GLY A 66 -0.14 15.03 -12.64
CA GLY A 66 -0.66 13.71 -12.33
C GLY A 66 0.40 12.64 -12.28
N PHE A 67 -0.10 11.42 -12.15
CA PHE A 67 0.71 10.22 -11.96
C PHE A 67 0.05 9.03 -12.63
N VAL A 68 0.84 8.28 -13.40
CA VAL A 68 0.49 6.99 -13.96
C VAL A 68 1.25 5.92 -13.19
N SER A 69 0.48 5.11 -12.45
CA SER A 69 1.01 3.99 -11.68
C SER A 69 1.19 2.77 -12.57
N CYS A 70 2.44 2.41 -12.88
CA CYS A 70 2.78 1.07 -13.35
C CYS A 70 2.82 0.13 -12.14
N GLN A 71 2.33 -1.10 -12.31
CA GLN A 71 2.07 -1.99 -11.18
C GLN A 71 2.32 -3.45 -11.53
N MET A 72 2.49 -4.26 -10.48
CA MET A 72 2.44 -5.71 -10.60
C MET A 72 1.04 -6.19 -10.96
N GLN A 73 0.97 -7.40 -11.51
CA GLN A 73 -0.30 -8.09 -11.65
C GLN A 73 -0.85 -8.47 -10.27
N LYS A 74 -2.18 -8.56 -10.16
CA LYS A 74 -2.90 -9.01 -8.95
C LYS A 74 -2.70 -8.10 -7.71
N THR A 75 -2.38 -6.83 -7.90
CA THR A 75 -2.31 -5.81 -6.83
C THR A 75 -3.68 -5.47 -6.19
N PHE A 76 -4.77 -6.07 -6.70
CA PHE A 76 -6.10 -6.02 -6.09
C PHE A 76 -6.32 -7.05 -4.97
N TYR A 77 -5.38 -7.98 -4.76
CA TYR A 77 -5.44 -8.95 -3.67
C TYR A 77 -4.70 -8.41 -2.43
N PRO A 78 -5.23 -8.55 -1.20
CA PRO A 78 -6.53 -9.16 -0.87
C PRO A 78 -7.74 -8.25 -1.14
N HIS A 79 -7.52 -6.95 -1.27
CA HIS A 79 -8.54 -5.97 -1.60
C HIS A 79 -7.97 -4.80 -2.42
N GLY A 80 -8.84 -4.09 -3.13
CA GLY A 80 -8.51 -3.01 -4.05
C GLY A 80 -8.29 -1.62 -3.43
N LEU A 81 -8.21 -1.47 -2.10
CA LEU A 81 -8.03 -0.17 -1.44
C LEU A 81 -6.91 0.69 -2.06
N PRO A 82 -5.68 0.19 -2.32
CA PRO A 82 -4.63 0.96 -2.99
C PRO A 82 -5.06 1.63 -4.29
N HIS A 83 -5.76 0.88 -5.14
CA HIS A 83 -6.22 1.37 -6.45
C HIS A 83 -7.32 2.40 -6.31
N PHE A 84 -8.31 2.09 -5.46
CA PHE A 84 -9.40 3.01 -5.16
C PHE A 84 -8.85 4.35 -4.66
N ALA A 85 -7.97 4.31 -3.67
CA ALA A 85 -7.45 5.51 -3.06
C ALA A 85 -6.48 6.25 -3.98
N ASN A 86 -5.64 5.54 -4.77
CA ASN A 86 -4.81 6.16 -5.80
C ASN A 86 -5.66 7.00 -6.77
N ALA A 87 -6.75 6.42 -7.30
CA ALA A 87 -7.64 7.14 -8.21
C ALA A 87 -8.32 8.35 -7.54
N ARG A 88 -8.77 8.20 -6.28
CA ARG A 88 -9.41 9.30 -5.53
C ARG A 88 -8.44 10.42 -5.17
N LEU A 89 -7.22 10.09 -4.77
CA LEU A 89 -6.19 11.07 -4.42
C LEU A 89 -5.65 11.81 -5.65
N LEU A 90 -5.60 11.18 -6.82
CA LEU A 90 -5.24 11.88 -8.06
C LEU A 90 -6.33 12.86 -8.50
N TRP A 91 -7.58 12.60 -8.13
CA TRP A 91 -8.69 13.52 -8.37
C TRP A 91 -8.73 14.66 -7.34
N ASP A 92 -8.52 14.32 -6.06
CA ASP A 92 -8.52 15.24 -4.93
C ASP A 92 -7.38 14.90 -3.95
N PRO A 93 -6.20 15.51 -4.09
CA PRO A 93 -5.02 15.20 -3.26
C PRO A 93 -5.21 15.52 -1.77
N ASP A 94 -6.12 16.43 -1.43
CA ASP A 94 -6.40 16.85 -0.05
C ASP A 94 -7.34 15.88 0.68
N SER A 95 -7.92 14.92 -0.02
CA SER A 95 -8.76 13.88 0.58
C SER A 95 -8.04 13.14 1.72
N SER A 96 -8.79 12.86 2.79
CA SER A 96 -8.30 12.11 3.94
C SER A 96 -8.17 10.63 3.61
N VAL A 97 -6.97 10.08 3.84
CA VAL A 97 -6.68 8.64 3.71
C VAL A 97 -7.63 7.81 4.56
N ASP A 98 -7.86 8.23 5.81
CA ASP A 98 -8.72 7.49 6.74
C ASP A 98 -10.17 7.46 6.23
N LYS A 99 -10.68 8.57 5.70
CA LYS A 99 -12.05 8.64 5.15
C LYS A 99 -12.22 7.87 3.85
N LEU A 100 -11.19 7.84 3.00
CA LEU A 100 -11.18 6.99 1.81
C LEU A 100 -11.19 5.51 2.19
N ALA A 101 -10.42 5.11 3.22
CA ALA A 101 -10.44 3.74 3.72
C ALA A 101 -11.80 3.37 4.32
N GLU A 102 -12.36 4.19 5.22
CA GLU A 102 -13.70 3.98 5.77
C GLU A 102 -14.74 3.75 4.66
N TYR A 103 -14.82 4.66 3.68
CA TYR A 103 -15.74 4.54 2.54
C TYR A 103 -15.53 3.24 1.74
N TYR A 104 -14.27 2.89 1.46
CA TYR A 104 -13.94 1.68 0.71
C TYR A 104 -14.39 0.42 1.47
N PHE A 105 -14.05 0.32 2.76
CA PHE A 105 -14.38 -0.86 3.55
C PHE A 105 -15.88 -0.97 3.80
N GLU A 106 -16.58 0.15 4.05
CA GLU A 106 -18.04 0.17 4.21
C GLU A 106 -18.74 -0.44 2.99
N GLY A 107 -18.36 -0.02 1.79
CA GLY A 107 -18.89 -0.59 0.55
C GLY A 107 -18.50 -2.06 0.33
N SER A 108 -17.26 -2.43 0.65
CA SER A 108 -16.69 -3.74 0.30
C SER A 108 -17.02 -4.85 1.30
N PHE A 109 -17.24 -4.53 2.58
CA PHE A 109 -17.40 -5.51 3.65
C PHE A 109 -18.72 -5.35 4.43
N GLY A 110 -19.52 -4.32 4.16
CA GLY A 110 -20.85 -4.19 4.74
C GLY A 110 -20.79 -4.02 6.26
N VAL A 111 -21.63 -4.74 7.02
CA VAL A 111 -21.85 -4.46 8.45
C VAL A 111 -20.58 -4.54 9.30
N GLN A 112 -19.62 -5.42 8.96
CA GLN A 112 -18.36 -5.59 9.69
C GLN A 112 -17.19 -4.80 9.09
N TRP A 113 -17.48 -3.75 8.33
CA TRP A 113 -16.44 -2.98 7.64
C TRP A 113 -15.40 -2.38 8.60
N SER A 114 -15.83 -1.91 9.77
CA SER A 114 -14.96 -1.25 10.74
C SER A 114 -13.95 -2.22 11.32
N GLU A 115 -14.41 -3.40 11.71
CA GLU A 115 -13.58 -4.48 12.25
C GLU A 115 -12.60 -4.99 11.19
N THR A 116 -13.03 -5.08 9.92
CA THR A 116 -12.13 -5.42 8.82
C THR A 116 -11.07 -4.36 8.58
N LEU A 117 -11.41 -3.07 8.63
CA LEU A 117 -10.45 -1.98 8.48
C LEU A 117 -9.43 -2.00 9.64
N ASP A 118 -9.88 -2.23 10.87
CA ASP A 118 -9.00 -2.35 12.02
C ASP A 118 -8.07 -3.56 11.93
N TYR A 119 -8.57 -4.70 11.44
CA TYR A 119 -7.75 -5.87 11.13
C TYR A 119 -6.67 -5.56 10.09
N MET A 120 -7.01 -4.88 8.99
CA MET A 120 -6.04 -4.47 7.97
C MET A 120 -4.99 -3.50 8.53
N LYS A 121 -5.40 -2.49 9.30
CA LYS A 121 -4.47 -1.58 9.99
C LYS A 121 -3.51 -2.32 10.91
N ALA A 122 -4.02 -3.31 11.67
CA ALA A 122 -3.20 -4.13 12.54
C ALA A 122 -2.17 -4.93 11.72
N LEU A 123 -2.56 -5.56 10.62
CA LEU A 123 -1.61 -6.26 9.74
C LEU A 123 -0.53 -5.31 9.19
N SER A 124 -0.90 -4.11 8.73
CA SER A 124 0.07 -3.11 8.28
C SER A 124 1.09 -2.72 9.34
N ASP A 125 0.67 -2.57 10.60
CA ASP A 125 1.58 -2.29 11.71
C ASP A 125 2.49 -3.49 12.02
N LEU A 126 1.90 -4.69 12.12
CA LEU A 126 2.61 -5.89 12.52
C LEU A 126 3.68 -6.29 11.51
N PHE A 127 3.39 -6.15 10.21
CA PHE A 127 4.35 -6.47 9.15
C PHE A 127 5.48 -5.44 9.00
N SER A 128 5.39 -4.27 9.63
CA SER A 128 6.46 -3.25 9.63
C SER A 128 7.10 -3.03 8.25
N PRO A 129 6.33 -2.62 7.22
CA PRO A 129 6.77 -2.64 5.83
C PRO A 129 8.05 -1.83 5.58
N GLU A 130 8.19 -0.66 6.21
CA GLU A 130 9.39 0.19 6.12
C GLU A 130 10.64 -0.51 6.65
N TYR A 131 10.50 -1.35 7.68
CA TYR A 131 11.61 -2.15 8.21
C TYR A 131 12.08 -3.17 7.18
N TYR A 132 11.19 -4.09 6.77
CA TYR A 132 11.58 -5.21 5.92
C TYR A 132 11.96 -4.78 4.51
N PHE A 133 11.21 -3.84 3.91
CA PHE A 133 11.56 -3.30 2.60
C PHE A 133 12.87 -2.52 2.65
N GLY A 134 13.05 -1.66 3.65
CA GLY A 134 14.29 -0.91 3.85
C GLY A 134 15.50 -1.83 4.02
N LYS A 135 15.38 -2.88 4.85
CA LYS A 135 16.42 -3.88 5.07
C LYS A 135 16.78 -4.63 3.79
N GLN A 136 15.80 -5.05 2.98
CA GLN A 136 16.03 -5.68 1.68
C GLN A 136 16.80 -4.75 0.71
N ARG A 137 16.60 -3.44 0.84
CA ARG A 137 17.29 -2.39 0.08
C ARG A 137 18.66 -1.99 0.65
N GLY A 138 19.13 -2.66 1.71
CA GLY A 138 20.42 -2.40 2.35
C GLY A 138 20.41 -1.26 3.37
N ARG A 139 19.24 -0.83 3.86
CA ARG A 139 19.15 0.12 4.98
C ARG A 139 19.79 -0.53 6.20
N LYS A 140 20.71 0.20 6.85
CA LYS A 140 21.25 -0.21 8.14
C LYS A 140 20.15 -0.13 9.19
N THR A 141 20.02 -1.20 9.97
CA THR A 141 19.08 -1.34 11.08
C THR A 141 19.89 -1.64 12.32
N ASP A 142 19.39 -1.25 13.49
CA ASP A 142 19.99 -1.65 14.76
C ASP A 142 19.30 -2.90 15.35
N ASP A 143 19.89 -3.44 16.41
CA ASP A 143 19.40 -4.64 17.07
C ASP A 143 18.04 -4.42 17.75
N THR A 144 17.74 -3.19 18.19
CA THR A 144 16.47 -2.85 18.84
C THR A 144 15.35 -2.87 17.81
N GLU A 145 15.53 -2.18 16.70
CA GLU A 145 14.59 -2.14 15.58
C GLU A 145 14.33 -3.55 15.02
N THR A 146 15.38 -4.36 14.90
CA THR A 146 15.26 -5.75 14.44
C THR A 146 14.47 -6.61 15.41
N ARG A 147 14.67 -6.45 16.72
CA ARG A 147 13.92 -7.17 17.73
C ARG A 147 12.45 -6.77 17.73
N GLU A 148 12.16 -5.47 17.66
CA GLU A 148 10.78 -4.95 17.63
C GLU A 148 10.01 -5.44 16.41
N ALA A 149 10.62 -5.42 15.21
CA ALA A 149 9.99 -5.94 14.00
C ALA A 149 9.66 -7.45 14.11
N ARG A 150 10.56 -8.25 14.69
CA ARG A 150 10.32 -9.68 14.93
C ARG A 150 9.23 -9.92 15.97
N GLU A 151 9.24 -9.18 17.08
CA GLU A 151 8.23 -9.30 18.13
C GLU A 151 6.82 -8.96 17.62
N LYS A 152 6.72 -8.06 16.63
CA LYS A 152 5.46 -7.77 15.95
C LYS A 152 4.98 -8.94 15.09
N LEU A 153 5.83 -9.56 14.27
CA LEU A 153 5.43 -10.70 13.43
C LEU A 153 4.88 -11.88 14.25
N LEU A 154 5.43 -12.12 15.44
CA LEU A 154 4.94 -13.18 16.34
C LEU A 154 3.46 -13.02 16.73
N LYS A 155 2.89 -11.82 16.61
CA LYS A 155 1.48 -11.53 16.95
C LYS A 155 0.52 -11.70 15.77
N VAL A 156 1.04 -11.88 14.54
CA VAL A 156 0.21 -11.95 13.33
C VAL A 156 -0.76 -13.12 13.41
N LYS A 157 -0.29 -14.29 13.87
CA LYS A 157 -1.14 -15.47 14.02
C LYS A 157 -2.31 -15.22 14.97
N ASP A 158 -2.04 -14.65 16.14
CA ASP A 158 -3.08 -14.38 17.13
C ASP A 158 -4.13 -13.40 16.58
N VAL A 159 -3.70 -12.36 15.87
CA VAL A 159 -4.61 -11.37 15.27
C VAL A 159 -5.44 -11.99 14.13
N ALA A 160 -4.84 -12.82 13.28
CA ALA A 160 -5.55 -13.54 12.22
C ALA A 160 -6.57 -14.54 12.79
N ASP A 161 -6.19 -15.34 13.79
CA ASP A 161 -7.05 -16.32 14.44
C ASP A 161 -8.24 -15.64 15.14
N GLN A 162 -8.01 -14.54 15.85
CA GLN A 162 -9.07 -13.77 16.52
C GLN A 162 -10.08 -13.20 15.53
N PHE A 163 -9.61 -12.70 14.38
CA PHE A 163 -10.47 -12.12 13.37
C PHE A 163 -11.20 -13.16 12.51
N TYR A 164 -10.73 -14.41 12.47
CA TYR A 164 -11.30 -15.45 11.60
C TYR A 164 -12.80 -15.69 11.82
N SER A 165 -13.27 -15.61 13.07
CA SER A 165 -14.71 -15.75 13.38
C SER A 165 -15.59 -14.68 12.69
N VAL A 166 -15.04 -13.48 12.46
CA VAL A 166 -15.72 -12.40 11.72
C VAL A 166 -15.79 -12.72 10.23
N ILE A 167 -14.71 -13.29 9.67
CA ILE A 167 -14.67 -13.76 8.29
C ILE A 167 -15.72 -14.85 8.08
N GLU A 168 -15.67 -15.92 8.89
CA GLU A 168 -16.55 -17.08 8.76
C GLU A 168 -18.02 -16.69 8.80
N LYS A 169 -18.41 -15.81 9.73
CA LYS A 169 -19.78 -15.31 9.87
C LYS A 169 -20.31 -14.62 8.60
N ASN A 170 -19.43 -14.04 7.80
CA ASN A 170 -19.79 -13.26 6.62
C ASN A 170 -19.63 -14.01 5.29
N LEU A 171 -19.09 -15.23 5.30
CA LEU A 171 -18.98 -16.05 4.11
C LEU A 171 -20.36 -16.54 3.65
N ASN A 172 -20.60 -16.44 2.34
CA ASN A 172 -21.81 -16.87 1.65
C ASN A 172 -23.10 -16.17 2.13
N VAL A 173 -22.97 -14.98 2.70
CA VAL A 173 -24.09 -14.16 3.17
C VAL A 173 -24.22 -12.89 2.33
N GLY A 174 -25.46 -12.50 2.02
CA GLY A 174 -25.78 -11.16 1.53
C GLY A 174 -25.33 -10.86 0.10
N ASN A 175 -24.72 -9.68 -0.09
CA ASN A 175 -24.37 -9.14 -1.41
C ASN A 175 -23.23 -9.96 -2.06
N PRO A 176 -23.37 -10.43 -3.31
CA PRO A 176 -22.33 -11.21 -3.99
C PRO A 176 -20.96 -10.55 -4.08
N ALA A 177 -20.90 -9.22 -4.22
CA ALA A 177 -19.64 -8.47 -4.28
C ALA A 177 -18.94 -8.46 -2.91
N GLN A 178 -19.69 -8.25 -1.84
CA GLN A 178 -19.16 -8.30 -0.47
C GLN A 178 -18.72 -9.72 -0.12
N ASN A 179 -19.47 -10.73 -0.54
CA ASN A 179 -19.10 -12.13 -0.36
C ASN A 179 -17.74 -12.46 -1.01
N LEU A 180 -17.47 -11.94 -2.21
CA LEU A 180 -16.16 -12.11 -2.85
C LEU A 180 -15.05 -11.45 -2.03
N SER A 181 -15.27 -10.27 -1.47
CA SER A 181 -14.30 -9.62 -0.57
C SER A 181 -13.99 -10.50 0.65
N TRP A 182 -15.01 -11.14 1.25
CA TRP A 182 -14.81 -12.08 2.37
C TRP A 182 -14.05 -13.35 1.96
N GLN A 183 -14.31 -13.92 0.78
CA GLN A 183 -13.57 -15.08 0.27
C GLN A 183 -12.09 -14.77 0.01
N LEU A 184 -11.79 -13.60 -0.54
CA LEU A 184 -10.40 -13.16 -0.73
C LEU A 184 -9.69 -12.96 0.61
N LEU A 185 -10.42 -12.42 1.59
CA LEU A 185 -9.91 -12.18 2.93
C LEU A 185 -9.70 -13.47 3.73
N GLU A 186 -10.57 -14.47 3.56
CA GLU A 186 -10.39 -15.82 4.12
C GLU A 186 -9.06 -16.42 3.62
N ALA A 187 -8.85 -16.45 2.31
CA ALA A 187 -7.61 -16.95 1.73
C ALA A 187 -6.39 -16.16 2.23
N HIS A 188 -6.54 -14.84 2.38
CA HIS A 188 -5.47 -13.96 2.84
C HIS A 188 -5.09 -14.21 4.29
N SER A 189 -6.09 -14.44 5.17
CA SER A 189 -5.87 -14.70 6.59
C SER A 189 -4.95 -15.91 6.85
N GLY A 190 -5.04 -16.95 6.02
CA GLY A 190 -4.10 -18.08 6.07
C GLY A 190 -2.71 -17.73 5.52
N MET A 191 -2.65 -16.97 4.42
CA MET A 191 -1.38 -16.58 3.79
C MET A 191 -0.54 -15.67 4.69
N VAL A 192 -1.15 -14.70 5.39
CA VAL A 192 -0.40 -13.77 6.25
C VAL A 192 0.32 -14.47 7.39
N VAL A 193 -0.25 -15.56 7.93
CA VAL A 193 0.43 -16.36 8.96
C VAL A 193 1.69 -17.01 8.38
N LEU A 194 1.58 -17.65 7.21
CA LEU A 194 2.72 -18.27 6.53
C LEU A 194 3.79 -17.24 6.14
N MET A 195 3.38 -16.04 5.75
CA MET A 195 4.31 -14.95 5.42
C MET A 195 5.03 -14.41 6.65
N ALA A 196 4.33 -14.26 7.78
CA ALA A 196 4.93 -13.83 9.03
C ALA A 196 5.96 -14.83 9.56
N ASP A 197 5.69 -16.14 9.42
CA ASP A 197 6.65 -17.19 9.82
C ASP A 197 7.92 -17.21 8.94
N ALA A 198 7.84 -16.69 7.71
CA ALA A 198 8.94 -16.69 6.75
C ALA A 198 9.89 -15.48 6.83
N LEU A 199 9.47 -14.39 7.50
CA LEU A 199 10.19 -13.09 7.58
C LEU A 199 11.02 -12.96 8.87
#